data_AF-A0A2E8H2M5-F1
#
_entry.id   AF-A0A2E8H2M5-F1
#
_cell.length_a   1.000
_cell.length_b   1.000
_cell.length_c   1.000
_cell.angle_alpha   90.00
_cell.angle_beta   90.00
_cell.angle_gamma   90.00
#
_symmetry.space_group_name_H-M   'P 1'
#
loop_
_entity.id
_entity.type
_entity.pdbx_description
1 polymer ?
#
loop_
_entity_poly.entity_id
_entity_poly.type
_entity_poly.pdbx_seq_one_letter_code
_entity_poly.pdbx_strand_id
1 'polypeptide(L)' 'MTLNDLLADVLDELPDDRRKVVDDMIEKFGASDTFHFTLALLAGTDSRERRLVRMLINDLERTEME' A
#
# COMPACT_ATOMS: atom_id res chain seq x y z
N MET A 1 15.77 -13.80 -3.23
CA MET A 1 14.43 -13.19 -3.22
C MET A 1 14.63 -11.70 -3.31
N THR A 2 14.07 -11.09 -4.34
CA THR A 2 14.11 -9.65 -4.61
C THR A 2 12.83 -8.99 -4.10
N LEU A 3 12.81 -7.66 -4.02
CA LEU A 3 11.60 -6.90 -3.68
C LEU A 3 10.46 -7.17 -4.67
N ASN A 4 10.79 -7.38 -5.95
CA ASN A 4 9.82 -7.68 -6.99
C ASN A 4 9.21 -9.07 -6.83
N ASP A 5 9.98 -10.05 -6.36
CA ASP A 5 9.46 -11.40 -6.06
C ASP A 5 8.45 -11.31 -4.91
N LEU A 6 8.79 -10.59 -3.82
CA LEU A 6 7.89 -10.36 -2.69
C LEU A 6 6.63 -9.60 -3.07
N LEU A 7 6.76 -8.60 -3.96
CA LEU A 7 5.61 -7.85 -4.47
C LEU A 7 4.67 -8.76 -5.27
N ALA A 8 5.21 -9.62 -6.14
CA ALA A 8 4.42 -10.56 -6.91
C ALA A 8 3.64 -11.51 -5.98
N ASP A 9 4.32 -12.08 -4.98
CA ASP A 9 3.70 -12.97 -3.99
C ASP A 9 2.54 -12.27 -3.24
N VAL A 10 2.73 -11.03 -2.80
CA VAL A 10 1.67 -10.28 -2.11
C VAL A 10 0.50 -9.97 -3.04
N LEU A 11 0.76 -9.57 -4.29
CA LEU A 11 -0.30 -9.26 -5.25
C LEU A 11 -1.11 -10.50 -5.64
N ASP A 12 -0.50 -11.68 -5.69
CA ASP A 12 -1.19 -12.95 -6.01
C ASP A 12 -2.13 -13.42 -4.89
N GLU A 13 -1.84 -13.06 -3.65
CA GLU A 13 -2.71 -13.35 -2.49
C GLU A 13 -3.84 -12.31 -2.31
N LEU A 14 -3.81 -11.19 -3.04
CA LEU A 14 -4.87 -10.19 -2.96
C LEU A 14 -6.13 -10.63 -3.71
N PRO A 15 -7.32 -10.39 -3.13
CA PRO A 15 -8.56 -10.42 -3.88
C PRO A 15 -8.53 -9.49 -5.11
N ASP A 16 -9.14 -9.92 -6.22
CA ASP A 16 -9.11 -9.20 -7.51
C ASP A 16 -9.56 -7.73 -7.40
N ASP A 17 -10.57 -7.45 -6.57
CA ASP A 17 -11.07 -6.10 -6.33
C ASP A 17 -10.02 -5.20 -5.68
N ARG A 18 -9.23 -5.73 -4.76
CA ARG A 18 -8.14 -5.01 -4.09
C ARG A 18 -6.91 -4.85 -4.98
N ARG A 19 -6.58 -5.89 -5.73
CA ARG A 19 -5.49 -5.86 -6.72
C ARG A 19 -5.72 -4.74 -7.73
N LYS A 20 -6.95 -4.66 -8.26
CA LYS A 20 -7.35 -3.58 -9.17
C LYS A 20 -7.18 -2.18 -8.58
N VAL A 21 -7.53 -1.98 -7.30
CA VAL A 21 -7.35 -0.67 -6.64
C VAL A 21 -5.88 -0.28 -6.57
N VAL A 22 -4.97 -1.24 -6.34
CA VAL A 22 -3.53 -1.00 -6.34
C VAL A 22 -3.05 -0.62 -7.73
N ASP A 23 -3.45 -1.38 -8.75
CA ASP A 23 -3.08 -1.12 -10.15
C ASP A 23 -3.57 0.26 -10.63
N ASP A 24 -4.83 0.61 -10.34
CA ASP A 24 -5.43 1.91 -10.69
C ASP A 24 -4.66 3.08 -10.03
N MET A 25 -4.19 2.89 -8.79
CA MET A 25 -3.39 3.89 -8.07
C MET A 25 -2.00 4.06 -8.67
N ILE A 26 -1.36 2.96 -9.04
CA ILE A 26 -0.04 2.93 -9.68
C ILE A 26 -0.10 3.65 -11.04
N GLU A 27 -1.07 3.28 -11.87
CA GLU A 27 -1.26 3.88 -13.20
C GLU A 27 -1.52 5.39 -13.10
N LYS A 28 -2.34 5.80 -12.14
CA LYS A 28 -2.79 7.19 -12.04
C LYS A 28 -1.72 8.15 -11.52
N PHE A 29 -0.91 7.74 -10.55
CA PHE A 29 -0.02 8.67 -9.84
C PHE A 29 1.45 8.45 -10.15
N GLY A 30 1.82 7.30 -10.74
CA GLY A 30 3.20 6.89 -10.87
C GLY A 30 3.79 6.58 -9.50
N ALA A 31 4.37 5.41 -9.34
CA ALA A 31 4.91 4.98 -8.07
C ALA A 31 6.26 4.30 -8.30
N SER A 32 7.21 4.52 -7.38
CA SER A 32 8.47 3.77 -7.38
C SER A 32 8.18 2.32 -7.00
N ASP A 33 9.06 1.38 -7.38
CA ASP A 33 8.88 -0.04 -7.06
C ASP A 33 8.67 -0.30 -5.55
N THR A 34 9.35 0.47 -4.69
CA THR A 34 9.16 0.42 -3.24
C THR A 34 7.78 0.89 -2.81
N PHE A 35 7.21 1.88 -3.50
CA PHE A 35 5.88 2.38 -3.21
C PHE A 35 4.79 1.42 -3.71
N HIS A 36 5.01 0.70 -4.82
CA HIS A 36 4.12 -0.40 -5.24
C HIS A 36 3.98 -1.45 -4.16
N PHE A 37 5.11 -1.86 -3.57
CA PHE A 37 5.11 -2.82 -2.47
C PHE A 37 4.35 -2.32 -1.26
N THR A 38 4.51 -1.05 -0.91
CA THR A 38 3.77 -0.43 0.20
C THR A 38 2.26 -0.42 -0.05
N LEU A 39 1.83 -0.07 -1.27
CA LEU A 39 0.42 -0.07 -1.67
C LEU A 39 -0.19 -1.48 -1.61
N ALA A 40 0.53 -2.49 -2.11
CA ALA A 40 0.09 -3.88 -2.09
C ALA A 40 -0.09 -4.40 -0.65
N LEU A 41 0.86 -4.11 0.24
CA LEU A 41 0.74 -4.46 1.66
C LEU A 41 -0.47 -3.79 2.31
N LEU A 42 -0.68 -2.49 2.07
CA LEU A 42 -1.84 -1.76 2.58
C LEU A 42 -3.16 -2.32 2.05
N ALA A 43 -3.21 -2.75 0.79
CA ALA A 43 -4.39 -3.41 0.23
C ALA A 43 -4.64 -4.78 0.88
N GLY A 44 -3.59 -5.49 1.33
CA GLY A 44 -3.70 -6.78 2.03
C GLY A 44 -4.30 -6.68 3.43
N THR A 45 -4.13 -5.53 4.09
CA THR A 45 -4.60 -5.34 5.47
C THR A 45 -6.13 -5.44 5.65
N ASP A 46 -6.59 -5.56 6.88
CA ASP A 46 -8.01 -5.48 7.23
C ASP A 46 -8.49 -4.03 7.48
N SER A 47 -9.78 -3.87 7.81
CA SER A 47 -10.37 -2.54 8.05
C SER A 47 -9.82 -1.84 9.31
N ARG A 48 -9.43 -2.60 10.33
CA ARG A 48 -8.88 -2.09 11.58
C ARG A 48 -7.44 -1.62 11.37
N GLU A 49 -6.64 -2.42 10.69
CA GLU A 49 -5.25 -2.10 10.34
C GLU A 49 -5.18 -0.85 9.46
N ARG A 50 -6.02 -0.72 8.43
CA ARG A 50 -6.12 0.51 7.64
C ARG A 50 -6.46 1.74 8.47
N ARG A 51 -7.31 1.59 9.49
CA ARG A 51 -7.66 2.69 10.39
C ARG A 51 -6.47 3.12 11.24
N LEU A 52 -5.68 2.17 11.73
CA LEU A 52 -4.45 2.46 12.49
C LEU A 52 -3.39 3.14 11.61
N VAL A 53 -3.20 2.67 10.38
CA VAL A 53 -2.31 3.33 9.41
C VAL A 53 -2.72 4.78 9.17
N ARG A 54 -4.02 5.05 9.01
CA ARG A 54 -4.52 6.42 8.85
C ARG A 54 -4.22 7.30 10.06
N MET A 55 -4.34 6.77 11.27
CA MET A 55 -3.99 7.50 12.50
C MET A 55 -2.49 7.82 12.54
N LEU A 56 -1.64 6.85 12.20
CA LEU A 56 -0.19 7.06 12.13
C LEU A 56 0.18 8.15 11.12
N ILE A 57 -0.38 8.11 9.91
CA ILE A 57 -0.10 9.13 8.88
C ILE A 57 -0.50 10.52 9.37
N ASN A 58 -1.69 10.67 9.96
CA ASN A 58 -2.13 11.95 10.50
C ASN A 58 -1.21 12.47 11.63
N ASP A 59 -0.70 11.59 12.48
CA ASP A 59 0.21 11.97 13.56
C ASP A 59 1.59 12.39 13.02
N LEU A 60 2.08 11.74 11.96
CA LEU A 60 3.31 12.13 11.27
C LEU A 60 3.16 13.50 10.61
N GLU A 61 2.09 13.71 9.84
CA GLU A 61 1.81 14.99 9.18
C GLU A 61 1.73 16.14 10.19
N ARG A 62 1.10 15.93 11.36
CA ARG A 62 1.07 16.94 12.43
C ARG A 62 2.47 17.28 12.94
N THR A 63 3.33 16.28 13.10
CA THR A 63 4.71 16.47 13.60
C THR A 63 5.57 17.23 12.58
N GLU A 64 5.31 17.08 11.28
CA GLU A 64 6.03 17.80 10.23
C GLU A 64 5.62 19.27 10.08
N MET A 65 4.47 19.65 10.65
CA MET A 65 3.97 21.04 10.64
C MET A 65 4.44 21.87 11.84
N GLU A 66 5.03 21.24 12.86
CA GLU A 66 5.60 21.87 14.06
C GLU A 66 7.10 22.19 13.88
#